data_AF-A0A2N9LH33-F1
#
_entry.id   AF-A0A2N9LH33-F1
#
_cell.length_a   1.000
_cell.length_b   1.000
_cell.length_c   1.000
_cell.angle_alpha   90.00
_cell.angle_beta   90.00
_cell.angle_gamma   90.00
#
_symmetry.space_group_name_H-M   'P 1'
#
loop_
_entity.id
_entity.type
_entity.pdbx_description
1 polymer ?
#
loop_
_entity_poly.entity_id
_entity_poly.type
_entity_poly.pdbx_seq_one_letter_code
_entity_poly.pdbx_strand_id
1 'polypeptide(L)'
;MRNAGRSLAILILLAPFAVAQDAMQLFKQAVATFDALPKTTYDFEMVEVSDFAMGGYHSRTEQRHRIVGSRGRWRDETLPKGLLSISDGLYRWGYNPDRSDEYTKVNFSGVAAAAPLLSMFQITTYLVKSARMLREETLELASGPVACQVIEVEREPNPDRVQTSPITYWIDTSRNLVLKANYIVTIRDSGRQAPSVQNATYSFAKAAVGQFVDDELLRFTPPADALQVDQLRFGPKSALVGQDTPEFSLKGTDKAAITATTLRGKTVLLMFGEQPESEMVAIAEMAYRSFRGSGLTVYYVLPKKYQAGIDSQYSVPVAIDTDGSAAKQLGLDRSYGKILIDGFGKVVFTDSGSGNRLDLVKALQKAGVW
;
A
#
# COMPACT_ATOMS: atom_id res chain seq x y z
N MET A 1 -4.90 71.39 -54.10
CA MET A 1 -5.58 70.08 -53.91
C MET A 1 -4.79 69.30 -52.87
N ARG A 2 -5.43 68.92 -51.75
CA ARG A 2 -4.79 68.35 -50.54
C ARG A 2 -4.63 66.83 -50.67
N ASN A 3 -3.38 66.40 -50.88
CA ASN A 3 -2.76 65.09 -50.59
C ASN A 3 -2.81 64.59 -49.14
N ALA A 4 -3.66 63.63 -48.77
CA ALA A 4 -3.65 63.00 -47.45
C ALA A 4 -2.42 62.09 -47.21
N GLY A 5 -1.97 61.98 -45.96
CA GLY A 5 -0.92 61.05 -45.54
C GLY A 5 -0.94 60.81 -44.03
N ARG A 6 -1.92 60.04 -43.55
CA ARG A 6 -1.94 59.50 -42.18
C ARG A 6 -1.19 58.17 -42.17
N SER A 7 0.02 58.17 -41.61
CA SER A 7 0.75 56.93 -41.30
C SER A 7 0.12 56.25 -40.09
N LEU A 8 -0.42 55.05 -40.30
CA LEU A 8 -0.91 54.15 -39.28
C LEU A 8 0.29 53.34 -38.74
N ALA A 9 0.69 53.56 -37.50
CA ALA A 9 1.68 52.72 -36.84
C ALA A 9 1.01 51.40 -36.43
N ILE A 10 1.35 50.30 -37.10
CA ILE A 10 0.95 48.96 -36.72
C ILE A 10 1.86 48.52 -35.57
N LEU A 11 1.32 48.51 -34.36
CA LEU A 11 1.95 47.90 -33.19
C LEU A 11 1.71 46.38 -33.25
N ILE A 12 2.67 45.62 -33.77
CA ILE A 12 2.63 44.16 -33.71
C ILE A 12 3.06 43.75 -32.30
N LEU A 13 2.08 43.48 -31.43
CA LEU A 13 2.28 42.76 -30.17
C LEU A 13 2.64 41.31 -30.51
N LEU A 14 3.94 41.01 -30.59
CA LEU A 14 4.46 39.65 -30.54
C LEU A 14 4.27 39.12 -29.11
N ALA A 15 3.10 38.55 -28.82
CA ALA A 15 2.99 37.61 -27.71
C ALA A 15 3.88 36.41 -28.06
N PRO A 16 4.83 35.99 -27.20
CA PRO A 16 5.50 34.73 -27.41
C PRO A 16 4.44 33.65 -27.26
N PHE A 17 3.98 33.09 -28.39
CA PHE A 17 3.32 31.81 -28.39
C PHE A 17 4.36 30.82 -27.89
N ALA A 18 4.33 30.52 -26.58
CA ALA A 18 5.00 29.36 -26.04
C ALA A 18 4.49 28.18 -26.87
N VAL A 19 5.37 27.58 -27.67
CA VAL A 19 5.05 26.40 -28.45
C VAL A 19 4.46 25.39 -27.48
N ALA A 20 3.20 25.01 -27.69
CA ALA A 20 2.52 24.04 -26.84
C ALA A 20 3.41 22.80 -26.78
N GLN A 21 4.00 22.57 -25.61
CA GLN A 21 4.95 21.49 -25.42
C GLN A 21 4.22 20.17 -25.64
N ASP A 22 4.81 19.27 -26.43
CA ASP A 22 4.27 17.93 -26.62
C ASP A 22 4.12 17.22 -25.26
N ALA A 23 2.92 16.70 -24.97
CA ALA A 23 2.61 16.14 -23.65
C ALA A 23 3.49 14.93 -23.32
N MET A 24 3.84 14.13 -24.34
CA MET A 24 4.75 12.99 -24.16
C MET A 24 6.17 13.47 -23.88
N GLN A 25 6.65 14.51 -24.55
CA GLN A 25 7.95 15.12 -24.26
C GLN A 25 8.01 15.70 -22.85
N LEU A 26 6.98 16.45 -22.42
CA LEU A 26 6.88 16.98 -21.06
C LEU A 26 6.91 15.86 -20.01
N PHE A 27 6.13 14.81 -20.23
CA PHE A 27 6.12 13.64 -19.35
C PHE A 27 7.50 12.97 -19.25
N LYS A 28 8.20 12.78 -20.38
CA LYS A 28 9.56 12.21 -20.40
C LYS A 28 10.56 13.09 -19.65
N GLN A 29 10.45 14.41 -19.76
CA GLN A 29 11.29 15.34 -19.00
C GLN A 29 11.03 15.26 -17.50
N ALA A 30 9.77 15.08 -17.10
CA ALA A 30 9.43 14.89 -15.70
C ALA A 30 10.04 13.59 -15.14
N VAL A 31 9.92 12.48 -15.86
CA VAL A 31 10.56 11.21 -15.46
C VAL A 31 12.09 11.35 -15.37
N ALA A 32 12.72 11.99 -16.37
CA ALA A 32 14.16 12.25 -16.33
C ALA A 32 14.57 13.10 -15.11
N THR A 33 13.69 14.01 -14.66
CA THR A 33 13.92 14.81 -13.45
C THR A 33 13.90 13.93 -12.20
N PHE A 34 12.93 13.02 -12.06
CA PHE A 34 12.88 12.06 -10.95
C PHE A 34 14.08 11.08 -10.98
N ASP A 35 14.50 10.63 -12.17
CA ASP A 35 15.69 9.77 -12.33
C ASP A 35 17.01 10.47 -11.98
N ALA A 36 17.02 11.80 -12.03
CA ALA A 36 18.17 12.61 -11.62
C ALA A 36 18.19 12.89 -10.10
N LEU A 37 17.07 12.75 -9.38
CA LEU A 37 16.99 13.03 -7.94
C LEU A 37 18.04 12.28 -7.11
N PRO A 38 18.31 10.98 -7.33
CA PRO A 38 19.35 10.26 -6.59
C PRO A 38 20.76 10.83 -6.73
N LYS A 39 21.01 11.77 -7.66
CA LYS A 39 22.32 12.41 -7.88
C LYS A 39 22.43 13.80 -7.21
N THR A 40 21.35 14.30 -6.65
CA THR A 40 21.24 15.63 -6.02
C THR A 40 20.63 15.50 -4.62
N THR A 41 20.37 16.64 -3.99
CA THR A 41 19.62 16.75 -2.74
C THR A 41 18.16 17.09 -3.01
N TYR A 42 17.26 16.62 -2.16
CA TYR A 42 15.84 16.96 -2.23
C TYR A 42 15.16 16.85 -0.85
N ASP A 43 14.14 17.67 -0.64
CA ASP A 43 13.28 17.65 0.57
C ASP A 43 11.84 17.95 0.16
N PHE A 44 11.02 16.91 0.23
CA PHE A 44 9.64 16.89 -0.20
C PHE A 44 8.70 16.60 0.98
N GLU A 45 7.56 17.28 0.99
CA GLU A 45 6.43 16.94 1.85
C GLU A 45 5.25 16.60 0.94
N MET A 46 4.77 15.36 1.04
CA MET A 46 3.73 14.82 0.20
C MET A 46 2.50 14.46 1.05
N VAL A 47 1.32 14.71 0.50
CA VAL A 47 0.04 14.28 1.05
C VAL A 47 -0.58 13.29 0.07
N GLU A 48 -0.82 12.08 0.54
CA GLU A 48 -1.64 11.08 -0.13
C GLU A 48 -3.06 11.15 0.44
N VAL A 49 -4.03 11.37 -0.43
CA VAL A 49 -5.45 11.23 -0.09
C VAL A 49 -6.00 10.04 -0.86
N SER A 50 -6.55 9.07 -0.14
CA SER A 50 -7.20 7.92 -0.75
C SER A 50 -8.67 7.86 -0.35
N ASP A 51 -9.55 7.91 -1.35
CA ASP A 51 -10.99 7.67 -1.20
C ASP A 51 -11.30 6.27 -1.71
N PHE A 52 -11.66 5.38 -0.81
CA PHE A 52 -11.99 3.99 -1.08
C PHE A 52 -13.49 3.76 -0.94
N ALA A 53 -14.11 3.25 -2.00
CA ALA A 53 -15.52 2.88 -2.05
C ALA A 53 -15.70 1.40 -2.43
N MET A 54 -16.52 0.69 -1.66
CA MET A 54 -16.81 -0.73 -1.90
C MET A 54 -18.19 -1.10 -1.33
N GLY A 55 -19.16 -1.45 -2.17
CA GLY A 55 -20.42 -2.07 -1.73
C GLY A 55 -21.20 -1.30 -0.65
N GLY A 56 -21.20 0.03 -0.70
CA GLY A 56 -21.84 0.90 0.30
C GLY A 56 -20.93 1.35 1.45
N TYR A 57 -19.73 0.78 1.57
CA TYR A 57 -18.67 1.30 2.44
C TYR A 57 -17.90 2.42 1.73
N HIS A 58 -17.66 3.52 2.44
CA HIS A 58 -16.81 4.61 1.99
C HIS A 58 -15.80 4.94 3.10
N SER A 59 -14.53 4.99 2.74
CA SER A 59 -13.45 5.42 3.63
C SER A 59 -12.59 6.44 2.93
N ARG A 60 -12.19 7.48 3.65
CA ARG A 60 -11.22 8.46 3.18
C ARG A 60 -10.06 8.48 4.17
N THR A 61 -8.86 8.28 3.66
CA THR A 61 -7.63 8.43 4.44
C THR A 61 -6.80 9.58 3.87
N GLU A 62 -6.18 10.34 4.76
CA GLU A 62 -5.13 11.29 4.44
C GLU A 62 -3.86 10.82 5.14
N GLN A 63 -2.80 10.62 4.38
CA GLN A 63 -1.50 10.25 4.89
C GLN A 63 -0.46 11.28 4.44
N ARG A 64 0.36 11.74 5.38
CA ARG A 64 1.45 12.67 5.11
C ARG A 64 2.77 11.94 5.11
N HIS A 65 3.65 12.34 4.20
CA HIS A 65 4.98 11.80 4.06
C HIS A 65 6.00 12.93 3.99
N ARG A 66 7.16 12.70 4.62
CA ARG A 66 8.35 13.50 4.39
C ARG A 66 9.40 12.65 3.70
N ILE A 67 9.88 13.13 2.56
CA ILE A 67 10.83 12.42 1.72
C ILE A 67 12.05 13.31 1.51
N VAL A 68 13.18 12.92 2.09
CA VAL A 68 14.43 13.66 2.04
C VAL A 68 15.49 12.79 1.40
N GLY A 69 16.37 13.35 0.58
CA GLY A 69 17.45 12.57 0.00
C GLY A 69 18.68 13.37 -0.39
N SER A 70 19.76 12.63 -0.57
CA SER A 70 21.07 13.11 -1.01
C SER A 70 21.86 11.93 -1.56
N ARG A 71 22.39 12.03 -2.79
CA ARG A 71 23.37 11.11 -3.42
C ARG A 71 23.38 9.67 -2.87
N GLY A 72 22.45 8.84 -3.33
CA GLY A 72 22.33 7.42 -2.94
C GLY A 72 21.76 7.15 -1.53
N ARG A 73 21.48 8.19 -0.77
CA ARG A 73 20.83 8.16 0.55
C ARG A 73 19.46 8.81 0.47
N TRP A 74 18.52 8.31 1.26
CA TRP A 74 17.18 8.86 1.35
C TRP A 74 16.51 8.45 2.66
N ARG A 75 15.55 9.25 3.10
CA ARG A 75 14.61 9.02 4.20
C ARG A 75 13.21 9.23 3.65
N ASP A 76 12.33 8.29 3.93
CA ASP A 76 10.92 8.31 3.61
C ASP A 76 10.15 7.97 4.89
N GLU A 77 9.40 8.93 5.41
CA GLU A 77 8.73 8.84 6.69
C GLU A 77 7.26 9.21 6.58
N THR A 78 6.41 8.30 7.06
CA THR A 78 5.00 8.52 7.31
C THR A 78 4.83 9.38 8.57
N LEU A 79 4.22 10.56 8.45
CA LEU A 79 4.03 11.53 9.53
C LEU A 79 2.67 11.36 10.26
N PRO A 80 2.53 11.79 11.54
CA PRO A 80 3.56 12.43 12.39
C PRO A 80 4.57 11.47 13.03
N LYS A 81 4.20 10.21 13.29
CA LYS A 81 5.10 9.12 13.67
C LYS A 81 4.52 7.85 13.07
N GLY A 82 5.18 7.29 12.07
CA GLY A 82 4.71 6.11 11.34
C GLY A 82 5.86 5.35 10.73
N LEU A 83 5.56 4.55 9.72
CA LEU A 83 6.56 3.77 9.00
C LEU A 83 7.71 4.66 8.51
N LEU A 84 8.92 4.26 8.85
CA LEU A 84 10.15 4.87 8.38
C LEU A 84 10.88 3.90 7.47
N SER A 85 11.30 4.38 6.31
CA SER A 85 12.15 3.68 5.38
C SER A 85 13.35 4.59 5.08
N ILE A 86 14.56 4.08 5.20
CA ILE A 86 15.78 4.90 5.06
C ILE A 86 16.89 4.10 4.39
N SER A 87 17.67 4.77 3.56
CA SER A 87 18.91 4.26 2.98
C SER A 87 20.06 5.17 3.39
N ASP A 88 21.07 4.61 4.05
CA ASP A 88 22.32 5.32 4.37
C ASP A 88 23.39 5.15 3.28
N GLY A 89 23.04 4.47 2.18
CA GLY A 89 23.90 4.19 1.03
C GLY A 89 24.62 2.84 1.08
N LEU A 90 24.65 2.18 2.26
CA LEU A 90 25.18 0.82 2.44
C LEU A 90 24.08 -0.14 2.90
N TYR A 91 23.17 0.35 3.73
CA TYR A 91 22.05 -0.38 4.28
C TYR A 91 20.76 0.33 3.96
N ARG A 92 19.72 -0.47 3.75
CA ARG A 92 18.34 -0.01 3.85
C ARG A 92 17.79 -0.48 5.19
N TRP A 93 17.15 0.44 5.88
CA TRP A 93 16.46 0.19 7.12
C TRP A 93 14.97 0.42 6.91
N GLY A 94 14.17 -0.42 7.56
CA GLY A 94 12.77 -0.15 7.78
C GLY A 94 12.54 -0.10 9.29
N TYR A 95 11.67 0.77 9.76
CA TYR A 95 11.29 0.86 11.16
C TYR A 95 9.79 1.09 11.28
N ASN A 96 9.14 0.24 12.08
CA ASN A 96 7.71 0.33 12.34
C ASN A 96 7.46 0.68 13.82
N PRO A 97 7.22 1.95 14.15
CA PRO A 97 6.94 2.36 15.52
C PRO A 97 5.59 1.84 16.05
N ASP A 98 4.66 1.46 15.18
CA ASP A 98 3.31 1.01 15.58
C ASP A 98 3.29 -0.45 16.04
N ARG A 99 4.41 -1.19 15.89
CA ARG A 99 4.50 -2.64 16.11
C ARG A 99 5.67 -3.01 17.02
N SER A 100 5.69 -2.48 18.25
CA SER A 100 6.73 -2.80 19.24
C SER A 100 8.14 -2.39 18.82
N ASP A 101 8.24 -1.29 18.09
CA ASP A 101 9.52 -0.72 17.67
C ASP A 101 10.40 -1.72 16.90
N GLU A 102 9.79 -2.53 16.03
CA GLU A 102 10.51 -3.46 15.16
C GLU A 102 11.28 -2.70 14.07
N TYR A 103 12.51 -3.12 13.77
CA TYR A 103 13.28 -2.60 12.65
C TYR A 103 13.91 -3.71 11.79
N THR A 104 14.12 -3.44 10.52
CA THR A 104 14.92 -4.26 9.61
C THR A 104 16.19 -3.54 9.23
N LYS A 105 17.24 -4.30 8.93
CA LYS A 105 18.49 -3.80 8.36
C LYS A 105 18.95 -4.77 7.29
N VAL A 106 18.96 -4.32 6.03
CA VAL A 106 19.35 -5.14 4.90
C VAL A 106 20.49 -4.47 4.13
N ASN A 107 21.45 -5.27 3.65
CA ASN A 107 22.50 -4.78 2.76
C ASN A 107 21.85 -4.17 1.51
N PHE A 108 22.29 -2.97 1.14
CA PHE A 108 21.72 -2.21 0.04
C PHE A 108 22.80 -1.42 -0.67
N SER A 109 23.24 -1.91 -1.83
CA SER A 109 24.14 -1.17 -2.73
C SER A 109 23.32 -0.45 -3.80
N GLY A 110 22.53 0.55 -3.40
CA GLY A 110 21.63 1.27 -4.29
C GLY A 110 22.09 2.70 -4.58
N VAL A 111 23.32 2.86 -5.09
CA VAL A 111 23.95 4.17 -5.35
C VAL A 111 23.10 5.10 -6.25
N ALA A 112 22.13 4.55 -6.99
CA ALA A 112 21.21 5.28 -7.86
C ALA A 112 19.72 5.10 -7.53
N ALA A 113 19.37 4.53 -6.37
CA ALA A 113 17.97 4.29 -6.03
C ALA A 113 17.32 5.54 -5.41
N ALA A 114 16.15 5.91 -5.93
CA ALA A 114 15.28 6.89 -5.31
C ALA A 114 14.56 6.31 -4.08
N ALA A 115 13.98 7.20 -3.27
CA ALA A 115 13.03 6.79 -2.24
C ALA A 115 11.85 6.02 -2.87
N PRO A 116 11.33 4.95 -2.24
CA PRO A 116 10.28 4.11 -2.81
C PRO A 116 9.04 4.89 -3.27
N LEU A 117 8.55 5.85 -2.48
CA LEU A 117 7.39 6.67 -2.86
C LEU A 117 7.62 7.53 -4.10
N LEU A 118 8.86 7.89 -4.43
CA LEU A 118 9.16 8.65 -5.65
C LEU A 118 9.28 7.78 -6.90
N SER A 119 9.46 6.47 -6.74
CA SER A 119 9.59 5.53 -7.87
C SER A 119 8.32 5.43 -8.71
N MET A 120 7.17 5.79 -8.16
CA MET A 120 5.90 5.83 -8.91
C MET A 120 5.94 6.84 -10.06
N PHE A 121 6.82 7.84 -9.99
CA PHE A 121 7.05 8.83 -11.05
C PHE A 121 8.19 8.42 -12.01
N GLN A 122 8.94 7.35 -11.69
CA GLN A 122 10.02 6.81 -12.51
C GLN A 122 9.54 5.70 -13.45
N ILE A 123 8.75 4.76 -12.92
CA ILE A 123 8.38 3.50 -13.60
C ILE A 123 7.42 3.73 -14.78
N THR A 124 6.83 4.91 -14.89
CA THR A 124 5.70 5.13 -15.76
C THR A 124 6.03 5.25 -17.24
N THR A 125 7.26 5.57 -17.64
CA THR A 125 7.63 5.73 -19.06
C THR A 125 7.55 4.46 -19.89
N TYR A 126 7.88 3.31 -19.30
CA TYR A 126 7.93 2.03 -20.03
C TYR A 126 6.55 1.42 -20.29
N LEU A 127 5.52 1.93 -19.63
CA LEU A 127 4.15 1.46 -19.74
C LEU A 127 3.21 2.53 -20.32
N VAL A 128 3.72 3.62 -20.90
CA VAL A 128 2.84 4.65 -21.50
C VAL A 128 2.39 4.24 -22.88
N LYS A 129 1.06 4.24 -23.07
CA LYS A 129 0.41 4.11 -24.37
C LYS A 129 0.24 5.47 -25.04
N SER A 130 -0.24 6.47 -24.29
CA SER A 130 -0.45 7.83 -24.82
C SER A 130 -0.32 8.89 -23.72
N ALA A 131 -0.06 10.13 -24.12
CA ALA A 131 -0.10 11.30 -23.25
C ALA A 131 -0.77 12.46 -23.98
N ARG A 132 -1.62 13.22 -23.29
CA ARG A 132 -2.30 14.39 -23.85
C ARG A 132 -2.25 15.59 -22.91
N MET A 133 -2.16 16.78 -23.48
CA MET A 133 -2.27 18.03 -22.74
C MET A 133 -3.75 18.25 -22.37
N LEU A 134 -4.01 18.62 -21.12
CA LEU A 134 -5.36 18.93 -20.67
C LEU A 134 -5.56 20.45 -20.54
N ARG A 135 -4.71 21.11 -19.74
CA ARG A 135 -4.84 22.53 -19.39
C ARG A 135 -3.59 23.04 -18.67
N GLU A 136 -3.53 24.35 -18.46
CA GLU A 136 -2.61 24.98 -17.51
C GLU A 136 -3.34 25.22 -16.18
N GLU A 137 -2.62 25.08 -15.08
CA GLU A 137 -3.15 25.30 -13.74
C GLU A 137 -2.05 25.87 -12.83
N THR A 138 -2.39 26.77 -11.92
CA THR A 138 -1.45 27.24 -10.89
C THR A 138 -1.73 26.52 -9.59
N LEU A 139 -0.71 25.89 -9.01
CA LEU A 139 -0.79 25.25 -7.70
C LEU A 139 -0.20 26.16 -6.63
N GLU A 140 -0.86 26.25 -5.48
CA GLU A 140 -0.35 26.96 -4.31
C GLU A 140 0.52 26.00 -3.48
N LEU A 141 1.82 26.27 -3.42
CA LEU A 141 2.76 25.58 -2.53
C LEU A 141 3.11 26.47 -1.34
N ALA A 142 3.74 25.88 -0.31
CA ALA A 142 4.29 26.66 0.80
C ALA A 142 5.32 27.72 0.34
N SER A 143 5.99 27.48 -0.79
CA SER A 143 6.95 28.41 -1.42
C SER A 143 6.31 29.48 -2.30
N GLY A 144 4.98 29.47 -2.46
CA GLY A 144 4.23 30.36 -3.35
C GLY A 144 3.62 29.65 -4.56
N PRO A 145 2.94 30.41 -5.45
CA PRO A 145 2.24 29.88 -6.61
C PRO A 145 3.22 29.32 -7.65
N VAL A 146 2.88 28.16 -8.23
CA VAL A 146 3.66 27.48 -9.27
C VAL A 146 2.78 27.15 -10.47
N ALA A 147 3.17 27.67 -11.65
CA ALA A 147 2.52 27.35 -12.91
C ALA A 147 2.83 25.90 -13.33
N CYS A 148 1.77 25.14 -13.63
CA CYS A 148 1.86 23.75 -14.02
C CYS A 148 1.18 23.52 -15.37
N GLN A 149 1.77 22.65 -16.17
CA GLN A 149 1.09 22.00 -17.28
C GLN A 149 0.42 20.73 -16.77
N VAL A 150 -0.86 20.57 -17.07
CA VAL A 150 -1.65 19.41 -16.65
C VAL A 150 -1.78 18.46 -17.83
N ILE A 151 -1.27 17.25 -17.67
CA ILE A 151 -1.33 16.21 -18.68
C ILE A 151 -2.09 15.00 -18.16
N GLU A 152 -2.68 14.24 -19.07
CA GLU A 152 -3.21 12.90 -18.81
C GLU A 152 -2.35 11.87 -19.52
N VAL A 153 -2.00 10.79 -18.81
CA VAL A 153 -1.14 9.72 -19.31
C VAL A 153 -1.92 8.40 -19.23
N GLU A 154 -2.21 7.82 -20.39
CA GLU A 154 -2.79 6.48 -20.51
C GLU A 154 -1.67 5.45 -20.50
N ARG A 155 -1.80 4.44 -19.63
CA ARG A 155 -0.86 3.32 -19.60
C ARG A 155 -1.36 2.18 -20.48
N GLU A 156 -0.43 1.34 -20.93
CA GLU A 156 -0.77 0.08 -21.55
C GLU A 156 -1.65 -0.76 -20.60
N PRO A 157 -2.69 -1.42 -21.11
CA PRO A 157 -3.56 -2.24 -20.27
C PRO A 157 -2.75 -3.35 -19.61
N ASN A 158 -2.80 -3.44 -18.29
CA ASN A 158 -2.33 -4.62 -17.59
C ASN A 158 -3.45 -5.68 -17.64
N PRO A 159 -3.22 -6.93 -18.09
CA PRO A 159 -4.25 -7.99 -18.15
C PRO A 159 -4.81 -8.45 -16.78
N ASP A 160 -4.50 -7.72 -15.71
CA ASP A 160 -4.85 -8.07 -14.34
C ASP A 160 -6.27 -7.66 -13.94
N ARG A 161 -6.72 -8.21 -12.81
CA ARG A 161 -7.97 -7.84 -12.09
C ARG A 161 -8.02 -6.37 -11.64
N VAL A 162 -6.93 -5.64 -11.81
CA VAL A 162 -6.74 -4.26 -11.40
C VAL A 162 -6.71 -3.38 -12.63
N GLN A 163 -7.74 -2.55 -12.81
CA GLN A 163 -7.80 -1.54 -13.85
C GLN A 163 -7.41 -0.19 -13.25
N THR A 164 -6.46 0.50 -13.87
CA THR A 164 -6.08 1.86 -13.47
C THR A 164 -6.57 2.83 -14.53
N SER A 165 -7.21 3.92 -14.14
CA SER A 165 -7.56 5.00 -15.06
C SER A 165 -6.29 5.63 -15.64
N PRO A 166 -6.40 6.42 -16.73
CA PRO A 166 -5.35 7.35 -17.07
C PRO A 166 -4.98 8.21 -15.86
N ILE A 167 -3.70 8.54 -15.73
CA ILE A 167 -3.18 9.31 -14.60
C ILE A 167 -3.08 10.77 -15.04
N THR A 168 -3.66 11.65 -14.24
CA THR A 168 -3.50 13.09 -14.43
C THR A 168 -2.30 13.57 -13.61
N TYR A 169 -1.36 14.26 -14.25
CA TYR A 169 -0.18 14.86 -13.63
C TYR A 169 -0.20 16.38 -13.78
N TRP A 170 0.18 17.07 -12.71
CA TRP A 170 0.48 18.51 -12.74
C TRP A 170 2.00 18.65 -12.68
N ILE A 171 2.58 19.12 -13.78
CA ILE A 171 4.03 19.23 -13.95
C ILE A 171 4.43 20.70 -13.94
N ASP A 172 5.29 21.07 -13.00
CA ASP A 172 5.91 22.39 -12.92
C ASP A 172 6.67 22.72 -14.21
N THR A 173 6.29 23.83 -14.86
CA THR A 173 6.88 24.24 -16.15
C THR A 173 8.35 24.64 -16.07
N SER A 174 8.81 25.08 -14.90
CA SER A 174 10.17 25.58 -14.69
C SER A 174 11.14 24.48 -14.30
N ARG A 175 10.66 23.48 -13.55
CA ARG A 175 11.50 22.43 -12.95
C ARG A 175 11.25 21.04 -13.50
N ASN A 176 10.19 20.86 -14.30
CA ASN A 176 9.70 19.54 -14.75
C ASN A 176 9.44 18.58 -13.58
N LEU A 177 8.98 19.09 -12.44
CA LEU A 177 8.62 18.27 -11.28
C LEU A 177 7.12 17.99 -11.30
N VAL A 178 6.75 16.73 -11.05
CA VAL A 178 5.35 16.40 -10.78
C VAL A 178 5.02 16.90 -9.37
N LEU A 179 4.08 17.83 -9.26
CA LEU A 179 3.64 18.41 -7.99
C LEU A 179 2.31 17.84 -7.51
N LYS A 180 1.55 17.22 -8.41
CA LYS A 180 0.32 16.52 -8.08
C LYS A 180 0.08 15.39 -9.08
N ALA A 181 -0.49 14.29 -8.60
CA ALA A 181 -0.97 13.19 -9.42
C ALA A 181 -2.32 12.71 -8.93
N ASN A 182 -3.20 12.31 -9.85
CA ASN A 182 -4.50 11.73 -9.54
C ASN A 182 -4.81 10.56 -10.48
N TYR A 183 -5.33 9.47 -9.91
CA TYR A 183 -5.81 8.32 -10.67
C TYR A 183 -6.80 7.49 -9.86
N ILE A 184 -7.59 6.69 -10.58
CA ILE A 184 -8.56 5.76 -10.01
C ILE A 184 -8.08 4.33 -10.26
N VAL A 185 -8.08 3.51 -9.22
CA VAL A 185 -7.87 2.07 -9.30
C VAL A 185 -9.21 1.38 -9.10
N THR A 186 -9.58 0.52 -10.03
CA THR A 186 -10.76 -0.33 -9.96
C THR A 186 -10.30 -1.78 -9.85
N ILE A 187 -10.61 -2.43 -8.73
CA ILE A 187 -10.25 -3.82 -8.46
C ILE A 187 -11.50 -4.68 -8.59
N ARG A 188 -11.44 -5.66 -9.49
CA ARG A 188 -12.48 -6.67 -9.69
C ARG A 188 -12.07 -7.98 -9.03
N ASP A 189 -12.56 -8.20 -7.81
CA ASP A 189 -12.34 -9.46 -7.10
C ASP A 189 -13.33 -10.53 -7.56
N SER A 190 -12.84 -11.73 -7.87
CA SER A 190 -13.70 -12.90 -8.09
C SER A 190 -14.50 -13.17 -6.80
N GLY A 191 -15.81 -13.12 -6.91
CA GLY A 191 -16.74 -13.35 -5.79
C GLY A 191 -17.43 -12.10 -5.25
N ARG A 192 -16.98 -10.88 -5.58
CA ARG A 192 -17.69 -9.64 -5.20
C ARG A 192 -18.58 -9.13 -6.34
N GLN A 193 -19.81 -8.74 -6.02
CA GLN A 193 -20.79 -8.25 -7.00
C GLN A 193 -20.45 -6.85 -7.53
N ALA A 194 -19.81 -6.01 -6.70
CA ALA A 194 -19.38 -4.66 -7.07
C ALA A 194 -17.85 -4.56 -7.00
N PRO A 195 -17.21 -3.86 -7.95
CA PRO A 195 -15.77 -3.60 -7.88
C PRO A 195 -15.43 -2.68 -6.72
N SER A 196 -14.22 -2.83 -6.18
CA SER A 196 -13.65 -1.84 -5.26
C SER A 196 -13.06 -0.71 -6.07
N VAL A 197 -13.39 0.53 -5.72
CA VAL A 197 -12.89 1.73 -6.41
C VAL A 197 -12.09 2.55 -5.42
N GLN A 198 -10.85 2.86 -5.78
CA GLN A 198 -9.96 3.71 -5.00
C GLN A 198 -9.56 4.91 -5.85
N ASN A 199 -9.92 6.12 -5.43
CA ASN A 199 -9.37 7.35 -5.99
C ASN A 199 -8.16 7.76 -5.16
N ALA A 200 -6.99 7.84 -5.79
CA ALA A 200 -5.74 8.22 -5.14
C ALA A 200 -5.27 9.58 -5.66
N THR A 201 -4.99 10.50 -4.74
CA THR A 201 -4.41 11.81 -5.05
C THR A 201 -3.13 11.99 -4.25
N TYR A 202 -2.04 12.26 -4.94
CA TYR A 202 -0.75 12.62 -4.36
C TYR A 202 -0.49 14.09 -4.64
N SER A 203 -0.21 14.88 -3.62
CA SER A 203 0.10 16.32 -3.77
C SER A 203 1.31 16.69 -2.93
N PHE A 204 2.25 17.43 -3.52
CA PHE A 204 3.39 17.96 -2.79
C PHE A 204 3.03 19.31 -2.16
N ALA A 205 3.12 19.44 -0.84
CA ALA A 205 3.03 20.72 -0.14
C ALA A 205 4.37 21.48 -0.19
N LYS A 206 5.47 20.71 -0.24
CA LYS A 206 6.84 21.17 -0.42
C LYS A 206 7.54 20.30 -1.46
N ALA A 207 8.24 20.93 -2.40
CA ALA A 207 9.06 20.25 -3.39
C ALA A 207 10.37 21.04 -3.61
N ALA A 208 11.41 20.77 -2.81
CA ALA A 208 12.71 21.43 -2.93
C ALA A 208 13.76 20.47 -3.50
N VAL A 209 14.55 20.93 -4.48
CA VAL A 209 15.63 20.17 -5.12
C VAL A 209 16.89 21.03 -5.18
N GLY A 210 18.06 20.42 -4.94
CA GLY A 210 19.35 21.10 -4.98
C GLY A 210 19.64 22.01 -3.78
N GLN A 211 18.76 22.03 -2.79
CA GLN A 211 18.97 22.76 -1.53
C GLN A 211 19.77 21.91 -0.54
N PHE A 212 20.46 22.56 0.40
CA PHE A 212 21.18 21.85 1.45
C PHE A 212 20.20 20.99 2.28
N VAL A 213 20.59 19.74 2.50
CA VAL A 213 19.90 18.78 3.36
C VAL A 213 20.88 18.40 4.46
N ASP A 214 20.45 18.54 5.71
CA ASP A 214 21.25 18.11 6.84
C ASP A 214 21.47 16.60 6.79
N ASP A 215 22.74 16.19 6.86
CA ASP A 215 23.15 14.80 6.82
C ASP A 215 22.56 13.99 7.98
N GLU A 216 22.24 14.63 9.11
CA GLU A 216 21.61 13.97 10.25
C GLU A 216 20.18 13.49 9.94
N LEU A 217 19.47 14.13 9.00
CA LEU A 217 18.16 13.66 8.55
C LEU A 217 18.24 12.34 7.77
N LEU A 218 19.43 11.97 7.28
CA LEU A 218 19.67 10.77 6.50
C LEU A 218 20.34 9.66 7.32
N ARG A 219 20.48 9.85 8.63
CA ARG A 219 20.94 8.83 9.57
C ARG A 219 19.75 8.22 10.32
N PHE A 220 19.89 6.95 10.68
CA PHE A 220 18.96 6.28 11.57
C PHE A 220 19.72 5.46 12.59
N THR A 221 19.38 5.70 13.86
CA THR A 221 19.80 4.86 14.98
C THR A 221 18.52 4.27 15.57
N PRO A 222 18.33 2.94 15.52
CA PRO A 222 17.18 2.32 16.16
C PRO A 222 17.12 2.68 17.64
N PRO A 223 15.93 2.88 18.22
CA PRO A 223 15.76 2.97 19.67
C PRO A 223 16.41 1.79 20.41
N ALA A 224 16.86 2.00 21.65
CA ALA A 224 17.62 0.99 22.39
C ALA A 224 16.84 -0.32 22.66
N ASP A 225 15.52 -0.22 22.72
CA ASP A 225 14.56 -1.31 22.91
C ASP A 225 13.96 -1.85 21.61
N ALA A 226 14.36 -1.30 20.46
CA ALA A 226 13.88 -1.72 19.16
C ALA A 226 14.37 -3.13 18.81
N LEU A 227 13.48 -3.97 18.30
CA LEU A 227 13.79 -5.36 17.93
C LEU A 227 14.18 -5.45 16.46
N GLN A 228 15.38 -5.94 16.18
CA GLN A 228 15.74 -6.30 14.80
C GLN A 228 14.98 -7.55 14.36
N VAL A 229 14.28 -7.45 13.23
CA VAL A 229 13.55 -8.55 12.59
C VAL A 229 13.99 -8.70 11.13
N ASP A 230 13.75 -9.87 10.54
CA ASP A 230 14.04 -10.10 9.11
C ASP A 230 13.10 -9.30 8.20
N GLN A 231 11.85 -9.12 8.64
CA GLN A 231 10.79 -8.44 7.90
C GLN A 231 9.91 -7.66 8.86
N LEU A 232 9.57 -6.42 8.49
CA LEU A 232 8.61 -5.63 9.25
C LEU A 232 7.22 -6.23 9.17
N ARG A 233 6.52 -6.23 10.30
CA ARG A 233 5.11 -6.60 10.38
C ARG A 233 4.23 -5.37 10.26
N PHE A 234 3.05 -5.52 9.67
CA PHE A 234 2.09 -4.43 9.44
C PHE A 234 0.71 -4.73 10.05
N GLY A 235 -0.10 -3.71 10.30
CA GLY A 235 -1.42 -3.80 10.97
C GLY A 235 -1.35 -3.59 12.48
N PRO A 236 -2.39 -3.91 13.27
CA PRO A 236 -2.36 -3.85 14.75
C PRO A 236 -1.81 -5.12 15.40
N LYS A 237 -0.92 -4.98 16.40
CA LYS A 237 -0.49 -6.12 17.24
C LYS A 237 -1.67 -6.65 18.01
N SER A 238 -2.11 -7.86 17.69
CA SER A 238 -3.16 -8.49 18.48
C SER A 238 -2.66 -8.66 19.90
N ALA A 239 -3.42 -8.10 20.85
CA ALA A 239 -3.19 -8.29 22.27
C ALA A 239 -3.29 -9.76 22.71
N LEU A 240 -3.84 -10.63 21.85
CA LEU A 240 -4.04 -12.05 22.15
C LEU A 240 -2.78 -12.89 21.92
N VAL A 241 -1.79 -12.43 21.14
CA VAL A 241 -0.59 -13.25 20.90
C VAL A 241 0.17 -13.49 22.20
N GLY A 242 0.38 -14.77 22.53
CA GLY A 242 0.96 -15.26 23.79
C GLY A 242 -0.04 -15.47 24.93
N GLN A 243 -1.29 -15.01 24.76
CA GLN A 243 -2.35 -15.18 25.74
C GLN A 243 -3.09 -16.51 25.54
N ASP A 244 -3.80 -16.94 26.57
CA ASP A 244 -4.77 -18.02 26.43
C ASP A 244 -5.86 -17.61 25.44
N THR A 245 -6.27 -18.54 24.59
CA THR A 245 -7.31 -18.29 23.61
C THR A 245 -8.61 -17.97 24.34
N PRO A 246 -9.23 -16.81 24.08
CA PRO A 246 -10.52 -16.50 24.68
C PRO A 246 -11.56 -17.53 24.26
N GLU A 247 -12.55 -17.79 25.11
CA GLU A 247 -13.63 -18.70 24.73
C GLU A 247 -14.38 -18.12 23.53
N PHE A 248 -14.60 -18.96 22.52
CA PHE A 248 -15.33 -18.65 21.31
C PHE A 248 -16.19 -19.85 20.91
N SER A 249 -17.17 -19.61 20.04
CA SER A 249 -18.04 -20.67 19.53
C SER A 249 -18.19 -20.57 18.01
N LEU A 250 -17.72 -21.60 17.33
CA LEU A 250 -17.99 -21.85 15.92
C LEU A 250 -18.86 -23.10 15.78
N LYS A 251 -19.59 -23.20 14.67
CA LYS A 251 -20.42 -24.37 14.36
C LYS A 251 -19.87 -25.10 13.14
N GLY A 252 -19.43 -26.34 13.31
CA GLY A 252 -19.08 -27.22 12.21
C GLY A 252 -20.27 -27.47 11.27
N THR A 253 -19.98 -27.83 10.03
CA THR A 253 -21.01 -28.23 9.05
C THR A 253 -21.76 -29.50 9.48
N ASP A 254 -21.08 -30.39 10.20
CA ASP A 254 -21.63 -31.53 10.93
C ASP A 254 -22.47 -31.16 12.18
N LYS A 255 -22.65 -29.85 12.44
CA LYS A 255 -23.29 -29.25 13.61
C LYS A 255 -22.51 -29.41 14.92
N ALA A 256 -21.29 -29.95 14.90
CA ALA A 256 -20.45 -30.00 16.09
C ALA A 256 -20.06 -28.59 16.54
N ALA A 257 -20.03 -28.37 17.86
CA ALA A 257 -19.49 -27.13 18.40
C ALA A 257 -17.96 -27.17 18.34
N ILE A 258 -17.37 -26.10 17.82
CA ILE A 258 -15.92 -25.90 17.77
C ILE A 258 -15.63 -24.71 18.69
N THR A 259 -15.04 -24.98 19.84
CA THR A 259 -14.73 -23.98 20.88
C THR A 259 -13.28 -24.10 21.33
N ALA A 260 -12.77 -23.07 22.03
CA ALA A 260 -11.40 -23.10 22.58
C ALA A 260 -11.17 -24.34 23.46
N THR A 261 -12.16 -24.73 24.26
CA THR A 261 -12.11 -25.94 25.08
C THR A 261 -11.98 -27.22 24.25
N THR A 262 -12.77 -27.37 23.16
CA THR A 262 -12.73 -28.57 22.30
C THR A 262 -11.44 -28.72 21.49
N LEU A 263 -10.69 -27.63 21.37
CA LEU A 263 -9.48 -27.54 20.55
C LEU A 263 -8.19 -27.68 21.38
N ARG A 264 -8.27 -27.62 22.72
CA ARG A 264 -7.12 -27.83 23.59
C ARG A 264 -6.47 -29.19 23.32
N GLY A 265 -5.15 -29.22 23.32
CA GLY A 265 -4.35 -30.40 22.97
C GLY A 265 -4.07 -30.53 21.47
N LYS A 266 -4.59 -29.64 20.63
CA LYS A 266 -4.35 -29.61 19.18
C LYS A 266 -3.75 -28.27 18.79
N THR A 267 -2.82 -28.28 17.83
CA THR A 267 -2.43 -27.05 17.13
C THR A 267 -3.50 -26.76 16.08
N VAL A 268 -4.10 -25.58 16.10
CA VAL A 268 -5.28 -25.23 15.29
C VAL A 268 -5.06 -23.96 14.48
N LEU A 269 -5.27 -24.04 13.18
CA LEU A 269 -5.31 -22.90 12.28
C LEU A 269 -6.76 -22.59 11.89
N LEU A 270 -7.25 -21.42 12.30
CA LEU A 270 -8.55 -20.88 11.89
C LEU A 270 -8.33 -19.84 10.78
N MET A 271 -8.94 -20.08 9.62
CA MET A 271 -8.84 -19.23 8.44
C MET A 271 -10.19 -18.56 8.19
N PHE A 272 -10.33 -17.30 8.58
CA PHE A 272 -11.58 -16.53 8.43
C PHE A 272 -11.66 -15.91 7.03
N GLY A 273 -12.67 -16.32 6.26
CA GLY A 273 -12.98 -15.77 4.94
C GLY A 273 -14.23 -14.89 4.97
N GLU A 274 -14.21 -13.78 4.24
CA GLU A 274 -15.40 -12.92 4.09
C GLU A 274 -16.48 -13.58 3.22
N GLN A 275 -16.09 -14.51 2.34
CA GLN A 275 -16.95 -15.23 1.39
C GLN A 275 -16.28 -16.53 0.93
N PRO A 276 -17.04 -17.53 0.43
CA PRO A 276 -16.53 -18.86 0.06
C PRO A 276 -15.29 -18.82 -0.85
N GLU A 277 -15.32 -18.02 -1.93
CA GLU A 277 -14.25 -17.93 -2.93
C GLU A 277 -13.09 -16.98 -2.56
N SER A 278 -12.95 -16.61 -1.28
CA SER A 278 -11.82 -15.76 -0.85
C SER A 278 -10.47 -16.47 -0.98
N GLU A 279 -9.37 -15.72 -1.10
CA GLU A 279 -8.02 -16.31 -1.13
C GLU A 279 -7.70 -17.18 0.09
N MET A 280 -8.42 -16.97 1.21
CA MET A 280 -8.24 -17.73 2.44
C MET A 280 -8.59 -19.20 2.27
N VAL A 281 -9.56 -19.56 1.41
CA VAL A 281 -9.90 -20.97 1.18
C VAL A 281 -8.78 -21.72 0.50
N ALA A 282 -8.09 -21.08 -0.46
CA ALA A 282 -6.96 -21.69 -1.15
C ALA A 282 -5.79 -21.97 -0.19
N ILE A 283 -5.54 -21.03 0.74
CA ILE A 283 -4.52 -21.20 1.78
C ILE A 283 -4.93 -22.28 2.79
N ALA A 284 -6.20 -22.29 3.20
CA ALA A 284 -6.74 -23.30 4.13
C ALA A 284 -6.66 -24.71 3.54
N GLU A 285 -7.04 -24.88 2.27
CA GLU A 285 -6.95 -26.13 1.52
C GLU A 285 -5.50 -26.62 1.40
N MET A 286 -4.59 -25.73 1.02
CA MET A 286 -3.18 -26.04 0.94
C MET A 286 -2.64 -26.49 2.30
N ALA A 287 -2.90 -25.74 3.37
CA ALA A 287 -2.45 -26.10 4.71
C ALA A 287 -3.03 -27.43 5.18
N TYR A 288 -4.33 -27.65 4.98
CA TYR A 288 -5.01 -28.89 5.36
C TYR A 288 -4.43 -30.12 4.65
N ARG A 289 -4.12 -30.01 3.35
CA ARG A 289 -3.56 -31.10 2.56
C ARG A 289 -2.08 -31.33 2.87
N SER A 290 -1.29 -30.27 2.98
CA SER A 290 0.16 -30.35 3.18
C SER A 290 0.57 -30.79 4.58
N PHE A 291 -0.23 -30.48 5.60
CA PHE A 291 0.08 -30.79 7.01
C PHE A 291 -0.76 -31.94 7.56
N ARG A 292 -1.30 -32.78 6.68
CA ARG A 292 -2.06 -33.95 7.10
C ARG A 292 -1.16 -34.89 7.90
N GLY A 293 -1.54 -35.14 9.15
CA GLY A 293 -0.81 -36.03 10.05
C GLY A 293 0.31 -35.38 10.87
N SER A 294 0.58 -34.08 10.71
CA SER A 294 1.57 -33.36 11.53
C SER A 294 1.00 -32.77 12.83
N GLY A 295 -0.24 -33.11 13.18
CA GLY A 295 -0.93 -32.60 14.38
C GLY A 295 -1.60 -31.23 14.19
N LEU A 296 -1.52 -30.61 13.01
CA LEU A 296 -2.27 -29.40 12.68
C LEU A 296 -3.73 -29.72 12.32
N THR A 297 -4.67 -29.08 13.00
CA THR A 297 -6.08 -29.03 12.61
C THR A 297 -6.35 -27.71 11.89
N VAL A 298 -7.02 -27.75 10.74
CA VAL A 298 -7.33 -26.55 9.95
C VAL A 298 -8.85 -26.42 9.78
N TYR A 299 -9.38 -25.24 10.04
CA TYR A 299 -10.77 -24.89 9.74
C TYR A 299 -10.83 -23.66 8.83
N TYR A 300 -11.65 -23.75 7.79
CA TYR A 300 -12.09 -22.57 7.03
C TYR A 300 -13.37 -22.02 7.66
N VAL A 301 -13.32 -20.78 8.14
CA VAL A 301 -14.41 -20.15 8.89
C VAL A 301 -15.14 -19.15 8.01
N LEU A 302 -16.46 -19.31 7.89
CA LEU A 302 -17.33 -18.47 7.07
C LEU A 302 -18.49 -17.86 7.89
N PRO A 303 -19.00 -16.68 7.49
CA PRO A 303 -20.23 -16.13 8.03
C PRO A 303 -21.45 -17.03 7.75
N LYS A 304 -22.43 -17.03 8.68
CA LYS A 304 -23.70 -17.78 8.57
C LYS A 304 -24.40 -17.70 7.21
N LYS A 305 -24.37 -16.53 6.56
CA LYS A 305 -25.04 -16.31 5.26
C LYS A 305 -24.54 -17.25 4.14
N TYR A 306 -23.38 -17.88 4.30
CA TYR A 306 -22.80 -18.82 3.34
C TYR A 306 -22.86 -20.29 3.76
N GLN A 307 -23.60 -20.62 4.83
CA GLN A 307 -23.69 -22.00 5.33
C GLN A 307 -24.34 -22.95 4.32
N ALA A 308 -25.27 -22.47 3.50
CA ALA A 308 -26.04 -23.33 2.61
C ALA A 308 -25.16 -23.95 1.51
N GLY A 309 -25.06 -25.28 1.50
CA GLY A 309 -24.40 -26.04 0.42
C GLY A 309 -22.88 -25.96 0.40
N ILE A 310 -22.24 -25.53 1.50
CA ILE A 310 -20.78 -25.36 1.57
C ILE A 310 -20.04 -26.68 1.88
N ASP A 311 -20.73 -27.62 2.54
CA ASP A 311 -20.18 -28.84 3.13
C ASP A 311 -19.47 -29.77 2.13
N SER A 312 -19.85 -29.71 0.85
CA SER A 312 -19.29 -30.54 -0.23
C SER A 312 -18.35 -29.79 -1.17
N GLN A 313 -18.14 -28.48 -0.96
CA GLN A 313 -17.35 -27.65 -1.87
C GLN A 313 -15.85 -27.74 -1.61
N TYR A 314 -15.46 -28.06 -0.37
CA TYR A 314 -14.08 -28.01 0.09
C TYR A 314 -13.69 -29.30 0.80
N SER A 315 -12.41 -29.68 0.68
CA SER A 315 -11.84 -30.78 1.47
C SER A 315 -11.40 -30.34 2.85
N VAL A 316 -11.07 -29.06 3.04
CA VAL A 316 -10.81 -28.51 4.37
C VAL A 316 -12.12 -28.42 5.17
N PRO A 317 -12.15 -28.83 6.45
CA PRO A 317 -13.33 -28.67 7.30
C PRO A 317 -13.80 -27.21 7.37
N VAL A 318 -15.10 -27.00 7.14
CA VAL A 318 -15.72 -25.67 7.22
C VAL A 318 -16.38 -25.50 8.58
N ALA A 319 -16.21 -24.32 9.16
CA ALA A 319 -16.88 -23.88 10.37
C ALA A 319 -17.64 -22.57 10.11
N ILE A 320 -18.74 -22.37 10.83
CA ILE A 320 -19.63 -21.22 10.67
C ILE A 320 -19.52 -20.32 11.90
N ASP A 321 -19.10 -19.09 11.67
CA ASP A 321 -19.25 -18.00 12.64
C ASP A 321 -20.67 -17.44 12.52
N THR A 322 -21.51 -17.78 13.49
CA THR A 322 -22.97 -17.63 13.36
C THR A 322 -23.40 -16.17 13.40
N ASP A 323 -22.70 -15.36 14.19
CA ASP A 323 -22.99 -13.96 14.47
C ASP A 323 -21.76 -13.05 14.33
N GLY A 324 -20.60 -13.59 13.93
CA GLY A 324 -19.35 -12.84 13.82
C GLY A 324 -18.65 -12.64 15.18
N SER A 325 -19.17 -13.24 16.26
CA SER A 325 -18.63 -13.05 17.61
C SER A 325 -17.27 -13.71 17.78
N ALA A 326 -17.04 -14.86 17.15
CA ALA A 326 -15.78 -15.59 17.29
C ALA A 326 -14.62 -14.81 16.68
N ALA A 327 -14.80 -14.25 15.48
CA ALA A 327 -13.82 -13.37 14.86
C ALA A 327 -13.44 -12.18 15.77
N LYS A 328 -14.46 -11.52 16.34
CA LYS A 328 -14.26 -10.36 17.22
C LYS A 328 -13.55 -10.74 18.52
N GLN A 329 -13.95 -11.84 19.15
CA GLN A 329 -13.31 -12.37 20.36
C GLN A 329 -11.84 -12.73 20.11
N LEU A 330 -11.52 -13.22 18.91
CA LEU A 330 -10.17 -13.53 18.47
C LEU A 330 -9.40 -12.32 17.91
N GLY A 331 -9.93 -11.10 18.08
CA GLY A 331 -9.24 -9.86 17.72
C GLY A 331 -9.14 -9.58 16.22
N LEU A 332 -10.06 -10.14 15.41
CA LEU A 332 -10.17 -9.82 13.99
C LEU A 332 -11.20 -8.70 13.77
N ASP A 333 -10.75 -7.56 13.27
CA ASP A 333 -11.61 -6.38 13.07
C ASP A 333 -12.63 -6.53 11.94
N ARG A 334 -12.41 -7.45 10.99
CA ARG A 334 -13.21 -7.57 9.76
C ARG A 334 -13.81 -8.96 9.51
N SER A 335 -13.82 -9.85 10.50
CA SER A 335 -14.17 -11.27 10.27
C SER A 335 -13.39 -11.91 9.12
N TYR A 336 -12.17 -11.43 8.93
CA TYR A 336 -11.22 -11.85 7.90
C TYR A 336 -9.84 -11.93 8.52
N GLY A 337 -9.13 -13.02 8.26
CA GLY A 337 -7.78 -13.19 8.78
C GLY A 337 -7.45 -14.62 9.15
N LYS A 338 -6.35 -14.76 9.90
CA LYS A 338 -5.75 -16.04 10.27
C LYS A 338 -5.45 -16.02 11.75
N ILE A 339 -5.80 -17.10 12.46
CA ILE A 339 -5.48 -17.30 13.87
C ILE A 339 -4.82 -18.68 14.00
N LEU A 340 -3.64 -18.74 14.64
CA LEU A 340 -3.00 -20.00 15.01
C LEU A 340 -3.03 -20.14 16.54
N ILE A 341 -3.53 -21.28 17.01
CA ILE A 341 -3.60 -21.67 18.41
C ILE A 341 -2.68 -22.89 18.60
N ASP A 342 -1.86 -22.90 19.63
CA ASP A 342 -1.00 -24.05 19.96
C ASP A 342 -1.75 -25.13 20.76
N GLY A 343 -1.09 -26.29 20.96
CA GLY A 343 -1.66 -27.39 21.73
C GLY A 343 -1.98 -27.07 23.20
N PHE A 344 -1.42 -26.01 23.77
CA PHE A 344 -1.75 -25.55 25.13
C PHE A 344 -3.00 -24.65 25.15
N GLY A 345 -3.51 -24.29 23.98
CA GLY A 345 -4.65 -23.38 23.83
C GLY A 345 -4.24 -21.92 23.86
N LYS A 346 -2.98 -21.57 23.57
CA LYS A 346 -2.53 -20.18 23.45
C LYS A 346 -2.56 -19.70 22.02
N VAL A 347 -2.91 -18.44 21.81
CA VAL A 347 -2.84 -17.81 20.49
C VAL A 347 -1.38 -17.50 20.20
N VAL A 348 -0.81 -18.12 19.17
CA VAL A 348 0.60 -17.97 18.79
C VAL A 348 0.80 -17.13 17.54
N PHE A 349 -0.27 -16.89 16.76
CA PHE A 349 -0.24 -16.00 15.61
C PHE A 349 -1.63 -15.44 15.29
N THR A 350 -1.67 -14.19 14.86
CA THR A 350 -2.88 -13.50 14.37
C THR A 350 -2.52 -12.61 13.18
N ASP A 351 -3.31 -12.64 12.12
CA ASP A 351 -3.15 -11.78 10.95
C ASP A 351 -4.53 -11.35 10.43
N SER A 352 -4.87 -10.06 10.59
CA SER A 352 -6.15 -9.48 10.16
C SER A 352 -6.15 -9.03 8.69
N GLY A 353 -5.36 -9.67 7.83
CA GLY A 353 -5.37 -9.43 6.38
C GLY A 353 -4.15 -8.68 5.83
N SER A 354 -2.99 -8.75 6.49
CA SER A 354 -1.72 -8.20 5.96
C SER A 354 -1.20 -8.94 4.73
N GLY A 355 -1.75 -10.13 4.42
CA GLY A 355 -1.29 -10.97 3.33
C GLY A 355 0.06 -11.65 3.57
N ASN A 356 0.70 -11.44 4.74
CA ASN A 356 2.03 -11.97 5.00
C ASN A 356 2.01 -13.50 5.20
N ARG A 357 2.47 -14.24 4.19
CA ARG A 357 2.53 -15.71 4.21
C ARG A 357 3.75 -16.23 4.97
N LEU A 358 4.85 -15.48 5.02
CA LEU A 358 6.08 -15.91 5.67
C LEU A 358 5.93 -16.02 7.19
N ASP A 359 5.23 -15.06 7.79
CA ASP A 359 5.00 -15.08 9.24
C ASP A 359 4.14 -16.27 9.67
N LEU A 360 3.13 -16.65 8.86
CA LEU A 360 2.33 -17.85 9.12
C LEU A 360 3.21 -19.11 9.08
N VAL A 361 4.09 -19.24 8.10
CA VAL A 361 5.01 -20.39 7.99
C VAL A 361 5.93 -20.46 9.22
N LYS A 362 6.54 -19.34 9.62
CA LYS A 362 7.38 -19.27 10.83
C LYS A 362 6.58 -19.63 12.09
N ALA A 363 5.33 -19.19 12.19
CA ALA A 363 4.47 -19.52 13.32
C ALA A 363 4.13 -21.02 13.38
N LEU A 364 3.84 -21.65 12.24
CA LEU A 364 3.60 -23.09 12.14
C LEU A 364 4.84 -23.90 12.53
N GLN A 365 6.04 -23.49 12.09
CA GLN A 365 7.30 -24.11 12.49
C GLN A 365 7.52 -24.01 14.01
N LYS A 366 7.32 -22.83 14.59
CA LYS A 366 7.43 -22.63 16.04
C LYS A 366 6.41 -23.46 16.84
N ALA A 367 5.24 -23.72 16.26
CA ALA A 367 4.19 -24.55 16.85
C ALA A 367 4.41 -26.07 16.65
N GLY A 368 5.55 -26.49 16.07
CA GLY A 368 5.91 -27.91 15.92
C GLY A 368 5.13 -28.64 14.82
N VAL A 369 4.58 -27.91 13.85
CA VAL A 369 3.84 -28.49 12.70
C VAL A 369 4.80 -28.99 11.60
N TRP A 370 6.07 -28.59 11.68
CA TRP A 370 7.16 -28.88 10.75
C TRP A 370 8.30 -29.61 11.46
#